data_AF-A0A5E4LE01-F1
#
_entry.id   AF-A0A5E4LE01-F1
#
_cell.length_a   1.000
_cell.length_b   1.000
_cell.length_c   1.000
_cell.angle_alpha   90.00
_cell.angle_beta   90.00
_cell.angle_gamma   90.00
#
_symmetry.space_group_name_H-M   'P 1'
#
loop_
_entity.id
_entity.type
_entity.pdbx_description
1 polymer ?
#
loop_
_entity_poly.entity_id
_entity_poly.type
_entity_poly.pdbx_seq_one_letter_code
_entity_poly.pdbx_strand_id
1 'polypeptide(L)'
;MIEDEIVHWWKDDKGEQHRTILRIESEPATQSNGFPRDGTVGVRVINTVSATAIKLSPSEALALSTQLLSVAKELMGQKRRMWQQHED
;
A
#
# COMPACT_ATOMS: atom_id res chain seq x y z
N MET A 1 -13.70 -7.56 3.27
CA MET A 1 -13.90 -7.39 1.81
C MET A 1 -12.57 -7.01 1.20
N ILE A 2 -12.25 -7.46 -0.02
CA ILE A 2 -11.05 -7.01 -0.73
C ILE A 2 -11.47 -5.78 -1.53
N GLU A 3 -10.79 -4.67 -1.31
CA GLU A 3 -11.08 -3.39 -1.99
C GLU A 3 -10.22 -3.24 -3.25
N ASP A 4 -8.92 -3.55 -3.15
CA ASP A 4 -7.97 -3.43 -4.26
C ASP A 4 -6.72 -4.30 -4.06
N GLU A 5 -6.01 -4.57 -5.16
CA GLU A 5 -4.76 -5.32 -5.19
C GLU A 5 -3.74 -4.72 -6.18
N ILE A 6 -2.54 -4.44 -5.68
CA ILE A 6 -1.39 -4.05 -6.49
C ILE A 6 -0.42 -5.22 -6.55
N VAL A 7 -0.20 -5.76 -7.74
CA VAL A 7 0.77 -6.84 -7.98
C VAL A 7 2.08 -6.24 -8.50
N HIS A 8 3.17 -6.48 -7.77
CA HIS A 8 4.51 -6.08 -8.16
C HIS A 8 5.38 -7.31 -8.45
N TRP A 9 5.87 -7.39 -9.69
CA TRP A 9 6.80 -8.43 -10.14
C TRP A 9 8.23 -7.91 -10.07
N TRP A 10 9.13 -8.72 -9.55
CA TRP A 10 10.55 -8.39 -9.45
C TRP A 10 11.40 -9.65 -9.61
N LYS A 11 12.70 -9.48 -9.86
CA LYS A 11 13.67 -10.58 -9.93
C LYS A 11 14.72 -10.40 -8.84
N ASP A 12 15.13 -11.50 -8.23
CA ASP A 12 16.22 -11.49 -7.25
C ASP A 12 17.61 -11.45 -7.93
N ASP A 13 18.66 -11.42 -7.11
CA ASP A 13 20.06 -11.39 -7.58
C ASP A 13 20.48 -12.66 -8.34
N LYS A 14 19.68 -13.75 -8.25
CA LYS A 14 19.88 -15.01 -8.97
C LYS A 14 19.04 -15.07 -10.26
N GLY A 15 18.23 -14.05 -10.53
CA GLY A 15 17.35 -13.96 -11.68
C GLY A 15 16.02 -14.72 -11.52
N GLU A 16 15.72 -15.24 -10.34
CA GLU A 16 14.44 -15.89 -10.02
C GLU A 16 13.32 -14.84 -10.00
N GLN A 17 12.16 -15.20 -10.56
CA GLN A 17 11.03 -14.28 -10.64
C GLN A 17 10.13 -14.43 -9.41
N HIS A 18 9.86 -13.30 -8.76
CA HIS A 18 9.00 -13.21 -7.59
C HIS A 18 7.82 -12.28 -7.85
N ARG A 19 6.78 -12.46 -7.03
CA ARG A 19 5.66 -11.52 -6.95
C ARG A 19 5.38 -11.14 -5.51
N THR A 20 5.14 -9.85 -5.32
CA THR A 20 4.62 -9.28 -4.09
C THR A 20 3.27 -8.65 -4.40
N ILE A 21 2.25 -8.98 -3.60
CA ILE A 21 0.90 -8.44 -3.71
C ILE A 21 0.67 -7.54 -2.51
N LEU A 22 0.43 -6.26 -2.76
CA LEU A 22 -0.12 -5.33 -1.77
C LEU A 22 -1.64 -5.36 -1.91
N ARG A 23 -2.33 -5.90 -0.91
CA ARG A 23 -3.79 -6.01 -0.89
C ARG A 23 -4.36 -5.07 0.16
N ILE A 24 -5.41 -4.34 -0.22
CA ILE A 24 -6.21 -3.53 0.69
C ILE A 24 -7.50 -4.29 0.98
N GLU A 25 -7.76 -4.51 2.26
CA GLU A 25 -8.95 -5.18 2.77
C GLU A 25 -9.70 -4.20 3.69
N SER A 26 -11.03 -4.30 3.71
CA SER A 26 -11.86 -3.56 4.66
C SER A 26 -12.70 -4.53 5.51
N GLU A 27 -12.89 -4.18 6.77
CA GLU A 27 -13.91 -4.77 7.63
C GLU A 27 -14.87 -3.66 8.04
N PRO A 28 -16.19 -3.79 7.79
CA PRO A 28 -17.15 -2.75 8.11
C PRO A 28 -17.27 -2.56 9.63
N ALA A 29 -17.74 -1.38 10.05
CA ALA A 29 -18.10 -1.14 11.43
C ALA A 29 -19.22 -2.11 11.87
N THR A 30 -19.14 -2.58 13.12
CA THR A 30 -20.08 -3.56 13.66
C THR A 30 -20.66 -3.10 14.98
N GLN A 31 -21.79 -3.70 15.40
CA GLN A 31 -22.28 -3.57 16.77
C GLN A 31 -21.90 -4.82 17.55
N SER A 32 -21.27 -4.62 18.71
CA SER A 32 -20.93 -5.69 19.64
C SER A 32 -21.46 -5.31 21.02
N ASN A 33 -22.38 -6.13 21.55
CA ASN A 33 -23.07 -5.90 22.82
C ASN A 33 -23.77 -4.53 22.91
N GLY A 34 -24.36 -4.07 21.81
CA GLY A 34 -25.05 -2.77 21.75
C GLY A 34 -24.12 -1.55 21.62
N PHE A 35 -22.80 -1.74 21.61
CA PHE A 35 -21.83 -0.68 21.40
C PHE A 35 -21.29 -0.71 19.95
N PRO A 36 -21.15 0.45 19.29
CA PRO A 36 -20.51 0.53 17.99
C PRO A 36 -19.00 0.22 18.12
N ARG A 37 -18.50 -0.59 17.19
CA ARG A 37 -17.08 -0.87 16.98
C ARG A 37 -16.68 -0.35 15.62
N ASP A 38 -15.54 0.32 15.57
CA ASP A 38 -15.02 0.87 14.32
C ASP A 38 -14.73 -0.22 13.30
N GLY A 39 -14.87 0.14 12.02
CA GLY A 39 -14.35 -0.67 10.93
C GLY A 39 -12.82 -0.62 10.92
N THR A 40 -12.21 -1.54 10.19
CA THR A 40 -10.76 -1.57 10.03
C THR A 40 -10.37 -1.61 8.56
N VAL A 41 -9.19 -1.09 8.26
CA VAL A 41 -8.55 -1.24 6.95
C VAL A 41 -7.32 -2.11 7.14
N GLY A 42 -7.28 -3.24 6.46
CA GLY A 42 -6.12 -4.13 6.41
C GLY A 42 -5.24 -3.81 5.21
N VAL A 43 -3.95 -3.63 5.44
CA VAL A 43 -2.95 -3.60 4.37
C VAL A 43 -2.11 -4.86 4.49
N ARG A 44 -2.20 -5.73 3.48
CA ARG A 44 -1.52 -7.02 3.47
C ARG A 44 -0.44 -7.04 2.39
N VAL A 45 0.76 -7.45 2.78
CA VAL A 45 1.87 -7.73 1.86
C VAL A 45 2.01 -9.25 1.75
N ILE A 46 1.68 -9.81 0.60
CA ILE A 46 1.79 -11.22 0.30
C ILE A 46 2.95 -11.40 -0.67
N ASN A 47 4.05 -11.98 -0.23
CA ASN A 47 5.17 -12.37 -1.08
C ASN A 47 5.19 -13.90 -1.22
N THR A 48 5.78 -14.40 -2.30
CA THR A 48 6.15 -15.81 -2.50
C THR A 48 6.89 -16.45 -1.31
N VAL A 49 7.62 -15.68 -0.50
CA VAL A 49 8.43 -16.17 0.62
C VAL A 49 7.85 -15.88 2.02
N SER A 50 6.90 -14.95 2.14
CA SER A 50 6.29 -14.57 3.43
C SER A 50 4.99 -13.80 3.24
N ALA A 51 4.06 -13.89 4.21
CA ALA A 51 2.84 -13.10 4.23
C ALA A 51 2.76 -12.31 5.55
N THR A 52 2.75 -10.98 5.46
CA THR A 52 2.64 -10.09 6.61
C THR A 52 1.42 -9.18 6.43
N ALA A 53 0.61 -9.03 7.48
CA ALA A 53 -0.56 -8.15 7.46
C ALA A 53 -0.43 -7.09 8.55
N ILE A 54 -0.73 -5.85 8.19
CA ILE A 54 -0.83 -4.73 9.12
C ILE A 54 -2.30 -4.30 9.15
N LYS A 55 -2.93 -4.37 10.33
CA LYS A 55 -4.28 -3.84 10.55
C LYS A 55 -4.17 -2.39 11.00
N LEU A 56 -4.86 -1.50 10.31
CA LEU A 56 -4.88 -0.07 10.59
C LEU A 56 -6.29 0.36 11.01
N SER A 57 -6.35 1.28 11.95
CA SER A 57 -7.57 2.07 12.17
C SER A 57 -7.82 3.00 10.97
N PRO A 58 -9.06 3.51 10.80
CA PRO A 58 -9.38 4.42 9.70
C PRO A 58 -8.50 5.69 9.67
N SER A 59 -8.16 6.25 10.83
CA SER A 59 -7.30 7.44 10.93
C SER A 59 -5.86 7.15 10.52
N GLU A 60 -5.30 6.01 10.92
CA GLU A 60 -3.96 5.57 10.52
C GLU A 60 -3.89 5.28 9.01
N ALA A 61 -4.91 4.63 8.46
CA ALA A 61 -5.00 4.36 7.03
C ALA A 61 -5.05 5.66 6.20
N LEU A 62 -5.81 6.66 6.66
CA LEU A 62 -5.88 7.98 6.03
C LEU A 62 -4.52 8.71 6.08
N ALA A 63 -3.85 8.67 7.24
CA ALA A 63 -2.54 9.29 7.41
C ALA A 63 -1.49 8.66 6.49
N LEU A 64 -1.42 7.32 6.45
CA LEU A 64 -0.53 6.58 5.57
C LEU A 64 -0.74 6.93 4.10
N SER A 65 -2.01 6.95 3.65
CA SER A 65 -2.37 7.26 2.26
C SER A 65 -1.93 8.66 1.86
N THR A 66 -2.10 9.64 2.75
CA THR A 66 -1.70 11.04 2.51
C THR A 66 -0.18 11.18 2.40
N GLN A 67 0.56 10.50 3.28
CA GLN A 67 2.03 10.53 3.24
C GLN A 67 2.57 9.87 1.98
N LEU A 68 2.03 8.70 1.61
CA LEU A 68 2.40 8.00 0.37
C LEU A 68 2.16 8.86 -0.87
N LEU A 69 0.99 9.51 -0.96
CA LEU A 69 0.65 10.41 -2.06
C LEU A 69 1.65 11.58 -2.17
N SER A 70 2.03 12.18 -1.04
CA SER A 70 2.97 13.29 -0.99
C SER A 70 4.34 12.89 -1.55
N VAL A 71 4.91 11.81 -1.03
CA VAL A 71 6.23 11.30 -1.45
C VAL A 71 6.22 10.92 -2.94
N ALA A 72 5.18 10.23 -3.41
CA ALA A 72 5.07 9.84 -4.81
C ALA A 72 5.05 11.06 -5.77
N LYS A 73 4.31 12.11 -5.42
CA LYS A 73 4.28 13.37 -6.19
C LYS A 73 5.65 14.02 -6.26
N GLU A 74 6.37 14.06 -5.15
CA GLU A 74 7.72 14.64 -5.09
C GLU A 74 8.68 13.89 -6.02
N LEU A 75 8.73 12.56 -5.93
CA LEU A 75 9.61 11.73 -6.75
C LEU A 75 9.30 11.87 -8.25
N MET A 76 8.01 11.94 -8.63
CA MET A 76 7.62 12.22 -10.02
C MET A 76 8.14 13.59 -10.49
N GLY A 77 8.05 14.61 -9.63
CA GLY A 77 8.58 15.94 -9.92
C GLY A 77 10.11 15.98 -10.02
N GLN A 78 10.82 15.24 -9.15
CA GLN A 78 12.28 15.09 -9.23
C GLN A 78 12.70 14.50 -10.59
N LYS A 79 12.07 13.39 -11.02
CA LYS A 79 12.35 12.78 -12.32
C LYS A 79 12.13 13.75 -13.49
N ARG A 80 11.03 14.52 -13.48
CA ARG A 80 10.75 15.52 -14.54
C ARG A 80 11.83 16.60 -14.62
N ARG A 81 12.29 17.10 -13.47
CA ARG A 81 13.38 18.10 -13.41
C ARG A 81 14.69 17.56 -13.97
N MET A 82 15.02 16.30 -13.67
CA MET A 82 16.22 15.65 -14.21
C MET A 82 16.16 15.54 -15.74
N TRP A 83 15.00 15.24 -16.32
CA TRP A 83 14.83 15.24 -17.77
C TRP A 83 15.02 16.61 -18.39
N GLN A 84 14.44 17.66 -17.79
CA GLN A 84 14.59 19.04 -18.27
C GLN A 84 16.06 19.48 -18.25
N GLN A 85 16.81 19.16 -17.20
CA GLN A 85 18.24 19.48 -17.09
C GLN A 85 19.14 18.68 -18.03
N HIS A 86 18.66 17.57 -18.61
CA HIS A 86 19.40 16.77 -19.58
C HIS A 86 19.14 17.24 -21.03
N GLU A 87 18.05 17.97 -21.27
CA GLU A 87 17.71 18.54 -22.58
C GLU A 87 18.32 19.94 -22.82
N ASP A 88 18.81 20.59 -21.75
CA ASP A 88 19.56 21.86 -21.76
C ASP A 88 21.09 21.64 -21.89
#